data_AF-A0A7J8FE03-F1
#
_entry.id   AF-A0A7J8FE03-F1
#
_cell.length_a   1.000
_cell.length_b   1.000
_cell.length_c   1.000
_cell.angle_alpha   90.00
_cell.angle_beta   90.00
_cell.angle_gamma   90.00
#
_symmetry.space_group_name_H-M   'P 1'
#
loop_
_entity.id
_entity.type
_entity.pdbx_description
1 polymer ?
#
loop_
_entity_poly.entity_id
_entity_poly.type
_entity_poly.pdbx_seq_one_letter_code
_entity_poly.pdbx_strand_id
1 'polypeptide(L)'
;MHDVDLLPLNTELDYGFPEAGPFHVASPELHPLYHYQTYVGGILLLSKQHYQLCNGMSNRFWGWGREDDEFYRRIRGAGLQLFRPSGITTGYKTFRHLHDPAWRKRDQKRIAAQKQEQFKVDREGGLNTVKYRVDSRTALSVGGAPCTVLNIMLDCDKTATPWCTFG
;
A
#
# COMPACT_ATOMS: atom_id res chain seq x y z
N MET A 1 5.79 -1.17 3.11
CA MET A 1 5.24 -1.05 1.74
C MET A 1 5.63 0.32 1.20
N HIS A 2 6.02 0.41 -0.06
CA HIS A 2 6.62 1.61 -0.62
C HIS A 2 6.33 1.69 -2.12
N ASP A 3 5.65 2.75 -2.55
CA ASP A 3 5.38 3.01 -3.96
C ASP A 3 6.69 3.31 -4.70
N VAL A 4 6.84 2.78 -5.92
CA VAL A 4 8.08 2.88 -6.71
C VAL A 4 8.33 4.30 -7.24
N ASP A 5 7.29 5.13 -7.32
CA ASP A 5 7.34 6.48 -7.90
C ASP A 5 7.41 7.61 -6.85
N LEU A 6 7.38 7.30 -5.56
CA LEU A 6 7.37 8.28 -4.48
C LEU A 6 8.72 8.33 -3.75
N LEU A 7 9.61 9.25 -4.15
CA LEU A 7 10.96 9.31 -3.59
C LEU A 7 11.02 10.26 -2.38
N PRO A 8 11.53 9.82 -1.20
CA PRO A 8 11.77 10.71 -0.07
C PRO A 8 12.92 11.66 -0.39
N LEU A 9 12.71 12.97 -0.17
CA LEU A 9 13.74 14.00 -0.36
C LEU A 9 14.26 14.59 0.95
N ASN A 10 13.55 14.35 2.06
CA ASN A 10 13.92 14.83 3.38
C ASN A 10 14.48 13.67 4.23
N THR A 11 15.71 13.83 4.73
CA THR A 11 16.43 12.85 5.56
C THR A 11 15.91 12.75 6.99
N GLU A 12 15.05 13.68 7.43
CA GLU A 12 14.38 13.65 8.73
C GLU A 12 13.19 12.67 8.78
N LEU A 13 12.80 12.09 7.63
CA LEU A 13 11.78 11.05 7.58
C LEU A 13 12.29 9.78 8.28
N ASP A 14 11.56 9.33 9.30
CA ASP A 14 11.92 8.13 10.05
C ASP A 14 11.62 6.85 9.25
N TYR A 15 12.69 6.17 8.83
CA TYR A 15 12.66 4.83 8.25
C TYR A 15 13.15 3.75 9.22
N GLY A 16 13.33 4.12 10.49
CA GLY A 16 13.72 3.23 11.57
C GLY A 16 12.68 2.15 11.85
N PHE A 17 13.02 1.28 12.81
CA PHE A 17 12.14 0.19 13.20
C PHE A 17 10.89 0.73 13.93
N PRO A 18 9.67 0.50 13.41
CA PRO A 18 8.45 1.08 13.97
C PRO A 18 7.91 0.23 15.14
N GLU A 19 8.63 0.27 16.27
CA GLU A 19 8.34 -0.55 17.45
C GLU A 19 6.99 -0.22 18.10
N ALA A 20 6.64 1.07 18.22
CA ALA A 20 5.43 1.52 18.90
C ALA A 20 4.13 1.23 18.12
N GLY A 21 4.21 1.05 16.80
CA GLY A 21 3.06 0.87 15.92
C GLY A 21 3.38 1.22 14.47
N PRO A 22 2.47 0.96 13.51
CA PRO A 22 2.66 1.32 12.11
C PRO A 22 3.03 2.80 11.93
N PHE A 23 4.06 3.07 11.14
CA PHE A 23 4.56 4.42 10.87
C PHE A 23 4.33 4.81 9.41
N HIS A 24 3.48 5.80 9.18
CA HIS A 24 3.09 6.27 7.86
C HIS A 24 3.95 7.46 7.43
N VAL A 25 5.01 7.16 6.67
CA VAL A 25 5.99 8.14 6.19
C VAL A 25 5.35 9.14 5.23
N ALA A 26 4.52 8.66 4.31
CA ALA A 26 3.85 9.49 3.30
C ALA A 26 2.61 10.22 3.86
N SER A 27 2.74 10.86 5.03
CA SER A 27 1.66 11.55 5.75
C SER A 27 0.78 12.42 4.82
N PRO A 28 -0.54 12.51 5.07
CA PRO A 28 -1.42 13.38 4.28
C PRO A 28 -0.99 14.86 4.27
N GLU A 29 -0.27 15.31 5.29
CA GLU A 29 0.30 16.66 5.41
C GLU A 29 1.51 16.89 4.47
N LEU A 30 2.13 15.81 4.00
CA LEU A 30 3.38 15.81 3.23
C LEU A 30 3.18 15.26 1.82
N HIS A 31 2.18 14.40 1.60
CA HIS A 31 1.90 13.78 0.31
C HIS A 31 1.42 14.84 -0.70
N PRO A 32 1.89 14.84 -1.96
CA PRO A 32 1.51 15.87 -2.94
C PRO A 32 0.08 15.81 -3.49
N LEU A 33 -0.76 14.85 -3.06
CA LEU A 33 -2.05 14.56 -3.71
C LEU A 33 -3.16 14.17 -2.72
N TYR A 34 -2.85 13.36 -1.71
CA TYR A 34 -3.84 12.80 -0.80
C TYR A 34 -3.70 13.41 0.60
N HIS A 35 -4.73 14.11 1.06
CA HIS A 35 -4.68 14.93 2.29
C HIS A 35 -5.72 14.55 3.34
N TYR A 36 -6.47 13.46 3.13
CA TYR A 36 -7.51 13.04 4.08
C TYR A 36 -6.90 12.29 5.26
N GLN A 37 -7.50 12.46 6.44
CA GLN A 37 -6.88 12.03 7.71
C GLN A 37 -6.59 10.53 7.82
N THR A 38 -7.40 9.68 7.19
CA THR A 38 -7.27 8.22 7.26
C THR A 38 -6.38 7.62 6.17
N TYR A 39 -5.76 8.45 5.33
CA TYR A 39 -4.86 8.00 4.28
C TYR A 39 -3.61 7.32 4.86
N VAL A 40 -3.29 6.14 4.34
CA VAL A 40 -2.12 5.32 4.72
C VAL A 40 -1.37 4.72 3.51
N GLY A 41 -1.60 5.24 2.30
CA GLY A 41 -0.96 4.79 1.07
C GLY A 41 0.45 5.36 0.88
N GLY A 42 1.06 5.14 -0.28
CA GLY A 42 2.40 5.68 -0.57
C GLY A 42 3.50 4.91 0.14
N ILE A 43 3.81 5.28 1.39
CA ILE A 43 4.91 4.68 2.17
C ILE A 43 4.46 4.44 3.60
N LEU A 44 4.41 3.16 3.99
CA LEU A 44 3.96 2.71 5.30
C LEU A 44 4.87 1.60 5.84
N LEU A 45 5.37 1.80 7.04
CA LEU A 45 6.29 0.90 7.75
C LEU A 45 5.54 0.17 8.86
N LEU A 46 5.81 -1.13 9.00
CA LEU A 46 5.29 -1.96 10.07
C LEU A 46 6.36 -2.97 10.48
N SER A 47 6.36 -3.34 11.77
CA SER A 47 7.04 -4.55 12.20
C SER A 47 6.34 -5.78 11.61
N LYS A 48 7.08 -6.90 11.48
CA LYS A 48 6.47 -8.17 11.05
C LYS A 48 5.33 -8.59 11.97
N GLN A 49 5.48 -8.38 13.28
CA GLN A 49 4.47 -8.68 14.28
C GLN A 49 3.19 -7.86 14.07
N HIS A 50 3.31 -6.54 13.85
CA HIS A 50 2.14 -5.69 13.58
C HIS A 50 1.45 -6.06 12.26
N TYR A 51 2.23 -6.37 11.22
CA TYR A 51 1.65 -6.80 9.95
C TYR A 51 0.89 -8.14 10.08
N GLN A 52 1.44 -9.10 10.83
CA GLN A 52 0.78 -10.37 11.14
C GLN A 52 -0.47 -10.18 12.00
N LEU A 53 -0.44 -9.28 12.99
CA LEU A 53 -1.58 -8.97 13.86
C LEU A 53 -2.78 -8.44 13.04
N CYS A 54 -2.53 -7.67 11.98
CA CYS A 54 -3.55 -7.22 11.04
C CYS A 54 -4.04 -8.30 10.05
N ASN A 55 -3.46 -9.50 10.06
CA ASN A 55 -3.54 -10.47 8.98
C ASN A 55 -3.17 -9.85 7.61
N GLY A 56 -2.18 -8.96 7.57
CA GLY A 56 -1.81 -8.21 6.37
C GLY A 56 -2.94 -7.40 5.73
N MET A 57 -2.81 -7.15 4.43
CA MET A 57 -3.80 -6.42 3.63
C MET A 57 -4.83 -7.38 3.02
N SER A 58 -6.03 -6.89 2.69
CA SER A 58 -7.02 -7.67 1.95
C SER A 58 -6.54 -8.02 0.54
N ASN A 59 -6.89 -9.22 0.08
CA ASN A 59 -6.60 -9.70 -1.28
C ASN A 59 -7.70 -9.31 -2.30
N ARG A 60 -8.71 -8.54 -1.89
CA ARG A 60 -9.94 -8.33 -2.68
C ARG A 60 -9.90 -7.09 -3.57
N PHE A 61 -8.85 -6.28 -3.46
CA PHE A 61 -8.71 -5.02 -4.20
C PHE A 61 -7.91 -5.27 -5.48
N TRP A 62 -8.61 -5.26 -6.62
CA TRP A 62 -8.02 -5.30 -7.96
C TRP A 62 -8.27 -3.97 -8.68
N GLY A 63 -7.26 -3.44 -9.34
CA GLY A 63 -7.26 -2.06 -9.86
C GLY A 63 -6.85 -1.04 -8.78
N TRP A 64 -7.01 0.24 -9.07
CA TRP A 64 -6.56 1.32 -8.18
C TRP A 64 -7.56 1.66 -7.08
N GLY A 65 -7.09 1.68 -5.83
CA GLY A 65 -7.67 2.39 -4.68
C GLY A 65 -8.50 1.53 -3.72
N ARG A 66 -8.59 2.04 -2.47
CA ARG A 66 -9.33 1.52 -1.30
C ARG A 66 -8.66 0.41 -0.51
N GLU A 67 -7.59 -0.19 -1.01
CA GLU A 67 -6.81 -1.19 -0.30
C GLU A 67 -6.13 -0.60 0.94
N ASP A 68 -5.66 0.64 0.83
CA ASP A 68 -5.06 1.41 1.91
C ASP A 68 -6.10 1.84 2.96
N ASP A 69 -7.26 2.33 2.52
CA ASP A 69 -8.39 2.66 3.40
C ASP A 69 -8.89 1.45 4.20
N GLU A 70 -8.91 0.27 3.58
CA GLU A 70 -9.24 -0.99 4.27
C GLU A 70 -8.14 -1.39 5.24
N PHE A 71 -6.88 -1.26 4.86
CA PHE A 71 -5.77 -1.58 5.74
C PHE A 71 -5.68 -0.63 6.95
N TYR A 72 -6.01 0.66 6.79
CA TYR A 72 -6.19 1.57 7.92
C TYR A 72 -7.21 1.04 8.93
N ARG A 73 -8.36 0.53 8.45
CA ARG A 73 -9.38 -0.06 9.32
C ARG A 73 -8.88 -1.32 10.02
N ARG A 74 -8.05 -2.14 9.38
CA ARG A 74 -7.39 -3.28 10.02
C ARG A 74 -6.42 -2.85 11.12
N ILE A 75 -5.59 -1.84 10.88
CA ILE A 75 -4.68 -1.27 11.88
C ILE A 75 -5.47 -0.83 13.11
N ARG A 76 -6.55 -0.05 12.91
CA ARG A 76 -7.41 0.40 14.02
C ARG A 76 -8.13 -0.76 14.70
N GLY A 77 -8.63 -1.73 13.94
CA GLY A 77 -9.32 -2.91 14.45
C GLY A 77 -8.42 -3.84 15.27
N ALA A 78 -7.12 -3.86 14.97
CA ALA A 78 -6.10 -4.58 15.74
C ALA A 78 -5.65 -3.83 17.02
N GLY A 79 -6.23 -2.66 17.30
CA GLY A 79 -5.84 -1.83 18.45
C GLY A 79 -4.49 -1.13 18.28
N LEU A 80 -3.93 -1.09 17.07
CA LEU A 80 -2.64 -0.46 16.81
C LEU A 80 -2.78 1.07 16.64
N GLN A 81 -1.82 1.79 17.20
CA GLN A 81 -1.67 3.22 16.99
C GLN A 81 -0.88 3.48 15.69
N LEU A 82 -1.41 4.39 14.86
CA LEU A 82 -0.73 4.87 13.66
C LEU A 82 0.10 6.11 14.01
N PHE A 83 1.36 6.13 13.58
CA PHE A 83 2.29 7.23 13.76
C PHE A 83 2.61 7.88 12.41
N ARG A 84 3.01 9.16 12.44
CA ARG A 84 3.38 9.96 11.27
C ARG A 84 4.56 10.87 11.62
N PRO A 85 5.34 11.33 10.63
CA PRO A 85 6.37 12.35 10.85
C PRO A 85 5.79 13.60 11.50
N SER A 86 6.53 14.18 12.43
CA SER A 86 6.23 15.45 13.09
C SER A 86 7.38 16.43 12.88
N GLY A 87 7.09 17.73 12.74
CA GLY A 87 8.13 18.76 12.60
C GLY A 87 8.76 18.86 11.21
N ILE A 88 8.26 18.10 10.23
CA ILE A 88 8.74 18.17 8.84
C ILE A 88 8.27 19.48 8.20
N THR A 89 9.22 20.30 7.73
CA THR A 89 8.95 21.64 7.20
C THR A 89 8.89 21.71 5.68
N THR A 90 9.27 20.65 4.98
CA THR A 90 9.34 20.59 3.51
C THR A 90 7.98 20.55 2.81
N GLY A 91 6.88 20.37 3.55
CA GLY A 91 5.50 20.36 3.03
C GLY A 91 5.32 19.38 1.87
N TYR A 92 4.62 19.80 0.81
CA TYR A 92 4.39 18.96 -0.38
C TYR A 92 5.63 18.71 -1.24
N LYS A 93 6.79 19.31 -0.91
CA LYS A 93 8.09 19.02 -1.54
C LYS A 93 8.89 17.95 -0.78
N THR A 94 8.32 17.37 0.27
CA THR A 94 8.94 16.28 1.03
C THR A 94 9.21 15.05 0.16
N PHE A 95 8.36 14.83 -0.85
CA PHE A 95 8.48 13.73 -1.79
C PHE A 95 8.59 14.24 -3.22
N ARG A 96 9.38 13.55 -4.04
CA ARG A 96 9.29 13.64 -5.49
C ARG A 96 8.36 12.54 -5.99
N HIS A 97 7.18 12.90 -6.48
CA HIS A 97 6.24 11.95 -7.06
C HIS A 97 6.41 11.89 -8.59
N LEU A 98 7.10 10.86 -9.08
CA LEU A 98 7.43 10.65 -10.50
C LEU A 98 6.27 9.99 -11.24
N HIS A 99 5.13 10.69 -11.28
CA HIS A 99 3.88 10.15 -11.79
C HIS A 99 3.21 11.11 -12.77
N ASP A 100 3.48 10.94 -14.06
CA ASP A 100 2.72 11.62 -15.11
C ASP A 100 1.34 10.93 -15.26
N PRO A 101 0.22 11.59 -14.95
CA PRO A 101 -1.11 10.96 -14.99
C PRO A 101 -1.61 10.65 -16.41
N ALA A 102 -1.05 11.30 -17.44
CA ALA A 102 -1.40 11.00 -18.84
C ALA A 102 -0.72 9.70 -19.31
N TRP A 103 0.52 9.49 -18.88
CA TRP A 103 1.30 8.29 -19.23
C TRP A 103 1.02 7.11 -18.29
N ARG A 104 0.93 7.35 -16.99
CA ARG A 104 0.67 6.35 -15.94
C ARG A 104 -0.79 6.44 -15.49
N LYS A 105 -1.69 6.05 -16.37
CA LYS A 105 -3.13 6.05 -16.07
C LYS A 105 -3.43 5.09 -14.92
N ARG A 106 -4.10 5.59 -13.88
CA ARG A 106 -4.64 4.75 -12.81
C ARG A 106 -5.83 3.97 -13.34
N ASP A 107 -5.89 2.66 -13.06
CA ASP A 107 -7.07 1.85 -13.36
C ASP A 107 -8.18 2.10 -12.32
N GLN A 108 -8.96 3.17 -12.53
CA GLN A 108 -10.01 3.60 -11.62
C GLN A 108 -11.38 3.04 -11.97
N LYS A 109 -11.48 2.22 -13.04
CA LYS A 109 -12.77 1.65 -13.45
C LYS A 109 -13.33 0.82 -12.30
N ARG A 110 -14.65 0.91 -12.10
CA ARG A 110 -15.38 0.09 -11.13
C ARG A 110 -16.34 -0.83 -11.86
N ILE A 111 -16.20 -2.13 -11.63
CA ILE A 111 -16.96 -3.17 -12.34
C ILE A 111 -18.05 -3.72 -11.41
N ALA A 112 -19.31 -3.47 -11.77
CA ALA A 112 -20.49 -4.00 -11.09
C ALA A 112 -20.40 -3.87 -9.54
N ALA A 113 -20.43 -5.01 -8.82
CA ALA A 113 -20.43 -5.08 -7.36
C ALA A 113 -19.16 -4.46 -6.72
N GLN A 114 -18.05 -4.33 -7.45
CA GLN A 114 -16.81 -3.73 -6.92
C GLN A 114 -17.04 -2.33 -6.33
N LYS A 115 -17.97 -1.55 -6.91
CA LYS A 115 -18.30 -0.20 -6.40
C LYS A 115 -18.82 -0.22 -4.96
N GLN A 116 -19.50 -1.30 -4.58
CA GLN A 116 -20.09 -1.49 -3.25
C GLN A 116 -19.11 -2.22 -2.32
N GLU A 117 -18.47 -3.28 -2.82
CA GLU A 117 -17.55 -4.13 -2.05
C GLU A 117 -16.31 -3.37 -1.55
N GLN A 118 -15.83 -2.37 -2.29
CA GLN A 118 -14.62 -1.60 -1.95
C GLN A 118 -14.68 -0.86 -0.60
N PHE A 119 -15.88 -0.67 -0.02
CA PHE A 119 -16.07 0.00 1.27
C PHE A 119 -16.21 -0.95 2.44
N LYS A 120 -16.27 -2.26 2.21
CA LYS A 120 -16.39 -3.26 3.29
C LYS A 120 -15.02 -3.53 3.91
N VAL A 121 -15.03 -3.95 5.17
CA VAL A 121 -13.83 -4.54 5.80
C VAL A 121 -13.84 -6.02 5.45
N ASP A 122 -12.75 -6.50 4.89
CA ASP A 122 -12.58 -7.92 4.63
C ASP A 122 -12.13 -8.59 5.92
N ARG A 123 -13.03 -9.36 6.55
CA ARG A 123 -12.74 -10.03 7.83
C ARG A 123 -12.19 -11.44 7.66
N GLU A 124 -12.20 -11.96 6.43
CA GLU A 124 -11.89 -13.36 6.14
C GLU A 124 -10.54 -13.48 5.43
N GLY A 125 -10.24 -12.54 4.54
CA GLY A 125 -9.06 -12.54 3.69
C GLY A 125 -7.84 -11.85 4.31
N GLY A 126 -6.65 -12.16 3.80
CA GLY A 126 -5.41 -11.47 4.15
C GLY A 126 -4.15 -12.25 3.84
N LEU A 127 -3.11 -12.00 4.63
CA LEU A 127 -1.80 -12.64 4.57
C LEU A 127 -1.89 -14.17 4.60
N ASN A 128 -2.77 -14.73 5.43
CA ASN A 128 -2.92 -16.17 5.59
C ASN A 128 -3.75 -16.85 4.47
N THR A 129 -4.45 -16.08 3.63
CA THR A 129 -5.30 -16.62 2.56
C THR A 129 -4.86 -16.26 1.15
N VAL A 130 -3.87 -15.38 0.98
CA VAL A 130 -3.39 -14.96 -0.34
C VAL A 130 -2.99 -16.16 -1.18
N LYS A 131 -3.49 -16.20 -2.42
CA LYS A 131 -3.22 -17.26 -3.38
C LYS A 131 -2.29 -16.73 -4.46
N TYR A 132 -1.08 -17.26 -4.51
CA TYR A 132 -0.07 -16.84 -5.47
C TYR A 132 0.97 -17.93 -5.70
N ARG A 133 1.70 -17.82 -6.81
CA ARG A 133 2.96 -18.54 -7.04
C ARG A 133 4.05 -17.55 -7.44
N VAL A 134 5.27 -17.81 -6.99
CA VAL A 134 6.46 -17.10 -7.50
C VAL A 134 6.91 -17.84 -8.75
N ASP A 135 6.75 -17.20 -9.91
CA ASP A 135 7.11 -17.76 -11.21
C ASP A 135 8.63 -17.75 -11.41
N SER A 136 9.29 -16.66 -11.02
CA SER A 136 10.76 -16.57 -11.01
C SER A 136 11.28 -15.59 -9.96
N ARG A 137 12.57 -15.73 -9.64
CA ARG A 137 13.34 -14.83 -8.77
C ARG A 137 14.61 -14.41 -9.50
N THR A 138 14.81 -13.11 -9.66
CA THR A 138 15.95 -12.58 -10.40
C THR A 138 16.68 -11.55 -9.56
N ALA A 139 17.98 -11.76 -9.33
CA ALA A 139 18.85 -10.72 -8.79
C ALA A 139 19.08 -9.66 -9.88
N LEU A 140 18.86 -8.40 -9.55
CA LEU A 140 19.02 -7.27 -10.46
C LEU A 140 19.92 -6.22 -9.81
N SER A 141 20.70 -5.50 -10.61
CA SER A 141 21.46 -4.33 -10.17
C SER A 141 21.15 -3.15 -11.07
N VAL A 142 20.86 -2.00 -10.49
CA VAL A 142 20.58 -0.75 -11.20
C VAL A 142 21.62 0.27 -10.77
N GLY A 143 22.56 0.60 -11.66
CA GLY A 143 23.66 1.52 -11.33
C GLY A 143 24.50 1.07 -10.13
N GLY A 144 24.64 -0.24 -9.91
CA GLY A 144 25.33 -0.83 -8.76
C GLY A 144 24.45 -1.11 -7.55
N ALA A 145 23.25 -0.52 -7.44
CA ALA A 145 22.32 -0.79 -6.35
C ALA A 145 21.62 -2.15 -6.55
N PRO A 146 21.75 -3.13 -5.63
CA PRO A 146 21.15 -4.44 -5.78
C PRO A 146 19.67 -4.45 -5.38
N CYS A 147 18.86 -5.24 -6.09
CA CYS A 147 17.50 -5.58 -5.71
C CYS A 147 17.14 -7.01 -6.16
N THR A 148 16.02 -7.54 -5.66
CA THR A 148 15.46 -8.82 -6.11
C THR A 148 14.12 -8.57 -6.76
N VAL A 149 13.97 -9.00 -8.00
CA VAL A 149 12.68 -9.01 -8.71
C VAL A 149 12.01 -10.36 -8.45
N LEU A 150 10.76 -10.31 -7.99
CA LEU A 150 9.89 -11.47 -7.85
C LEU A 150 8.79 -11.37 -8.90
N ASN A 151 8.76 -12.29 -9.85
CA ASN A 151 7.65 -12.41 -10.78
C ASN A 151 6.53 -13.19 -10.08
N ILE A 152 5.49 -12.47 -9.64
CA ILE A 152 4.39 -13.01 -8.84
C ILE A 152 3.17 -13.21 -9.73
N MET A 153 2.68 -14.45 -9.78
CA MET A 153 1.41 -14.79 -10.42
C MET A 153 0.35 -14.91 -9.32
N LEU A 154 -0.50 -13.89 -9.21
CA LEU A 154 -1.63 -13.89 -8.29
C LEU A 154 -2.77 -14.73 -8.87
N ASP A 155 -3.38 -15.56 -8.02
CA ASP A 155 -4.59 -16.28 -8.37
C ASP A 155 -5.82 -15.41 -8.06
N CYS A 156 -6.87 -15.57 -8.86
CA CYS A 156 -8.14 -14.91 -8.64
C CYS A 156 -9.29 -15.91 -8.62
N ASP A 157 -9.96 -15.97 -7.47
CA ASP A 157 -11.29 -16.53 -7.37
C ASP A 157 -12.31 -15.56 -8.01
N LYS A 158 -12.67 -15.86 -9.26
CA LYS A 158 -13.63 -15.05 -10.04
C LYS A 158 -15.06 -15.10 -9.48
N THR A 159 -15.38 -16.07 -8.63
CA THR A 159 -16.66 -16.11 -7.94
C THR A 159 -16.68 -15.11 -6.79
N ALA A 160 -15.58 -15.01 -6.03
CA ALA A 160 -15.47 -14.09 -4.90
C ALA A 160 -15.16 -12.63 -5.30
N THR A 161 -14.30 -12.44 -6.31
CA THR A 161 -13.83 -11.13 -6.78
C THR A 161 -13.81 -11.05 -8.32
N PRO A 162 -14.97 -11.10 -9.00
CA PRO A 162 -15.05 -11.12 -10.47
C PRO A 162 -14.39 -9.91 -11.16
N TRP A 163 -14.22 -8.80 -10.45
CA TRP A 163 -13.55 -7.59 -10.94
C TRP A 163 -12.02 -7.72 -11.08
N CYS A 164 -11.43 -8.86 -10.76
CA CYS A 164 -10.02 -9.15 -11.02
C CYS A 164 -9.68 -9.31 -12.52
N THR A 165 -10.70 -9.50 -13.35
CA THR A 165 -10.58 -9.53 -14.80
C THR A 165 -11.44 -8.45 -15.43
N PHE A 166 -11.14 -8.09 -16.66
CA PHE A 166 -12.05 -7.30 -17.47
C PHE A 166 -13.32 -8.14 -17.71
N GLY A 167 -14.45 -7.68 -17.18
CA GLY A 167 -15.77 -8.25 -17.49
C GLY A 167 -16.15 -8.05 -18.95
#